data_AF-A0A7Z9M4H4-F1
#
_entry.id   AF-A0A7Z9M4H4-F1
#
_cell.length_a   1.000
_cell.length_b   1.000
_cell.length_c   1.000
_cell.angle_alpha   90.00
_cell.angle_beta   90.00
_cell.angle_gamma   90.00
#
_symmetry.space_group_name_H-M   'P 1'
#
loop_
_entity.id
_entity.type
_entity.pdbx_description
1 polymer ?
#
loop_
_entity_poly.entity_id
_entity_poly.type
_entity_poly.pdbx_seq_one_letter_code
_entity_poly.pdbx_strand_id
1 'polypeptide(L)'
;MASAPFSSFDFDPSSIKDKLRGRTKWIVLALILVPIFLLLWLARGIFTDYLWYSKMGFEDVFITILVTKIILFFAGFAFVLALVLANLFFVNRKTAGPLDAILEENLIGIIKKLLVIVCVLVSFVLAVILGSVVASKWELFLRFSNAAGFGIKDPLHGNDISFYVFELPIYAFLQGWLLVCVGATMVATIALAFLNFTLRGTAFTLTSPLRNHLLVLGSIAILILSAGYWIDRLELVRSEHGIVYGAAFADVYARQPAYLILSIAGVLVSILMLLGSFLGKVKVSLGPVGIWVILIIALGTVWPSVVQQFSVDPDEFVKETKYIERNIAFTKLGFGLEAIEETFYEAEGEITAELIGENIRTVENIRLWDYKPLTNVYKQIQLIRPYYDFKDADVDRYTIDGEYRQVLLAAREVAPEKLKEEAQTWVNQKLFYTHGIGIAMSPATEFTPEGRPIFFAKDIPANGEIPVSSPKQSA
;
A
#
# COMPACT_ATOMS: atom_id res chain seq x y z
N MET A 1 -38.14 48.06 -20.38
CA MET A 1 -37.09 47.88 -19.37
C MET A 1 -35.75 47.99 -20.08
N ALA A 2 -35.10 49.15 -19.98
CA ALA A 2 -33.77 49.38 -20.57
C ALA A 2 -32.72 49.05 -19.51
N SER A 3 -31.81 48.12 -19.83
CA SER A 3 -30.68 47.73 -18.97
C SER A 3 -29.70 48.89 -18.86
N ALA A 4 -29.36 49.27 -17.62
CA ALA A 4 -28.31 50.23 -17.34
C ALA A 4 -26.96 49.72 -17.88
N PRO A 5 -26.10 50.59 -18.45
CA PRO A 5 -24.78 50.19 -18.91
C PRO A 5 -23.90 49.87 -17.69
N PHE A 6 -23.14 48.78 -17.76
CA PHE A 6 -22.13 48.46 -16.74
C PHE A 6 -21.12 49.61 -16.64
N SER A 7 -20.81 50.04 -15.42
CA SER A 7 -19.75 51.02 -15.14
C SER A 7 -18.42 50.52 -15.70
N SER A 8 -17.70 51.38 -16.42
CA SER A 8 -16.35 51.10 -16.90
C SER A 8 -15.45 50.77 -15.71
N PHE A 9 -14.85 49.58 -15.73
CA PHE A 9 -13.85 49.18 -14.74
C PHE A 9 -12.56 49.93 -15.05
N ASP A 10 -12.42 51.15 -14.53
CA ASP A 10 -11.19 51.94 -14.59
C ASP A 10 -10.14 51.33 -13.64
N PHE A 11 -9.37 50.38 -14.17
CA PHE A 11 -8.19 49.85 -13.48
C PHE A 11 -7.01 50.79 -13.72
N ASP A 12 -6.71 51.66 -12.75
CA ASP A 12 -5.54 52.52 -12.79
C ASP A 12 -4.28 51.76 -12.30
N PRO A 13 -3.31 51.45 -13.19
CA PRO A 13 -2.09 50.71 -12.83
C PRO A 13 -1.16 51.51 -11.89
N SER A 14 -1.31 52.84 -11.83
CA SER A 14 -0.51 53.69 -10.94
C SER A 14 -0.85 53.47 -9.46
N SER A 15 -2.10 53.08 -9.17
CA SER A 15 -2.59 52.77 -7.82
C SER A 15 -1.89 51.56 -7.19
N ILE A 16 -1.44 50.59 -8.01
CA ILE A 16 -0.66 49.44 -7.56
C ILE A 16 0.77 49.86 -7.23
N LYS A 17 1.35 50.75 -8.04
CA LYS A 17 2.70 51.26 -7.86
C LYS A 17 2.81 52.04 -6.54
N ASP A 18 1.84 52.89 -6.22
CA ASP A 18 1.82 53.66 -4.98
C ASP A 18 1.50 52.82 -3.74
N LYS A 19 0.59 51.82 -3.85
CA LYS A 19 0.33 50.85 -2.77
C LYS A 19 1.53 49.93 -2.50
N LEU A 20 2.27 49.53 -3.53
CA LEU A 20 3.49 48.71 -3.39
C LEU A 20 4.67 49.54 -2.89
N ARG A 21 4.80 50.82 -3.26
CA ARG A 21 5.94 51.67 -2.83
C ARG A 21 6.06 51.79 -1.30
N GLY A 22 4.94 51.82 -0.57
CA GLY A 22 4.91 51.79 0.90
C GLY A 22 5.10 50.40 1.51
N ARG A 23 4.65 49.34 0.82
CA ARG A 23 4.69 47.93 1.30
C ARG A 23 5.92 47.14 0.87
N THR A 24 6.66 47.61 -0.12
CA THR A 24 7.90 46.98 -0.63
C THR A 24 8.93 46.80 0.46
N LYS A 25 9.06 47.74 1.40
CA LYS A 25 9.93 47.59 2.58
C LYS A 25 9.55 46.38 3.43
N TRP A 26 8.25 46.18 3.67
CA TRP A 26 7.73 45.03 4.42
C TRP A 26 7.83 43.71 3.66
N ILE A 27 7.64 43.73 2.33
CA ILE A 27 7.79 42.54 1.47
C ILE A 27 9.26 42.11 1.43
N VAL A 28 10.20 43.05 1.22
CA VAL A 28 11.64 42.77 1.25
C VAL A 28 12.07 42.26 2.63
N LEU A 29 11.56 42.88 3.70
CA LEU A 29 11.81 42.43 5.06
C LEU A 29 11.29 41.00 5.29
N ALA A 30 10.07 40.68 4.86
CA ALA A 30 9.51 39.34 4.96
C ALA A 30 10.30 38.32 4.14
N LEU A 31 10.74 38.69 2.93
CA LEU A 31 11.52 37.82 2.03
C LEU A 31 12.91 37.50 2.57
N ILE A 32 13.42 38.30 3.52
CA ILE A 32 14.68 38.05 4.24
C ILE A 32 14.41 37.32 5.56
N LEU A 33 13.46 37.78 6.36
CA LEU A 33 13.18 37.24 7.70
C LEU A 33 12.59 35.84 7.66
N VAL A 34 11.74 35.52 6.69
CA VAL A 34 11.11 34.19 6.59
C VAL A 34 12.16 33.10 6.33
N PRO A 35 13.05 33.22 5.33
CA PRO A 35 14.13 32.25 5.14
C PRO A 35 15.06 32.14 6.35
N ILE A 36 15.42 33.27 6.98
CA ILE A 36 16.27 33.26 8.19
C ILE A 36 15.57 32.49 9.32
N PHE A 37 14.29 32.77 9.57
CA PHE A 37 13.51 32.06 10.58
C PHE A 37 13.45 30.55 10.31
N LEU A 38 13.20 30.15 9.06
CA LEU A 38 13.17 28.74 8.66
C LEU A 38 14.54 28.07 8.84
N LEU A 39 15.63 28.75 8.46
CA LEU A 39 17.00 28.24 8.65
C LEU A 39 17.34 28.09 10.13
N LEU A 40 16.97 29.06 10.97
CA LEU A 40 17.18 28.99 12.42
C LEU A 40 16.36 27.87 13.06
N TRP A 41 15.10 27.71 12.64
CA TRP A 41 14.24 26.63 13.11
C TRP A 41 14.81 25.25 12.75
N LEU A 42 15.28 25.08 11.52
CA LEU A 42 15.93 23.86 11.05
C LEU A 42 17.24 23.60 11.78
N ALA A 43 18.09 24.62 11.93
CA ALA A 43 19.36 24.54 12.63
C ALA A 43 19.17 24.17 14.10
N ARG A 44 18.14 24.71 14.77
CA ARG A 44 17.78 24.33 16.14
C ARG A 44 17.48 22.83 16.23
N GLY A 45 16.69 22.28 15.30
CA GLY A 45 16.37 20.86 15.26
C GLY A 45 17.64 20.00 15.09
N ILE A 46 18.42 20.28 14.04
CA ILE A 46 19.67 19.58 13.74
C ILE A 46 20.65 19.64 14.92
N PHE A 47 20.78 20.81 15.56
CA PHE A 47 21.68 20.98 16.70
C PHE A 47 21.20 20.23 17.94
N THR A 48 19.88 20.18 18.17
CA THR A 48 19.30 19.41 19.29
C THR A 48 19.56 17.92 19.10
N ASP A 49 19.33 17.41 17.89
CA ASP A 49 19.61 16.00 17.56
C ASP A 49 21.11 15.70 17.65
N TYR A 50 21.98 16.59 17.13
CA TYR A 50 23.42 16.44 17.24
C TYR A 50 23.89 16.32 18.70
N LEU A 51 23.40 17.19 19.59
CA LEU A 51 23.71 17.11 21.01
C LEU A 51 23.24 15.79 21.63
N TRP A 52 22.05 15.32 21.25
CA TRP A 52 21.52 14.03 21.72
C TRP A 52 22.42 12.87 21.30
N TYR A 53 22.74 12.76 20.00
CA TYR A 53 23.57 11.68 19.47
C TYR A 53 25.00 11.72 20.03
N SER A 54 25.58 12.92 20.20
CA SER A 54 26.88 13.10 20.84
C SER A 54 26.89 12.60 22.29
N LYS A 55 25.84 12.89 23.07
CA LYS A 55 25.72 12.40 24.45
C LYS A 55 25.57 10.88 24.56
N MET A 56 25.05 10.24 23.53
CA MET A 56 24.92 8.78 23.45
C MET A 56 26.15 8.09 22.84
N GLY A 57 27.16 8.85 22.39
CA GLY A 57 28.36 8.30 21.72
C GLY A 57 28.13 7.88 20.26
N PHE A 58 27.03 8.30 19.64
CA PHE A 58 26.66 7.97 18.25
C PHE A 58 26.80 9.16 17.29
N GLU A 59 27.76 10.05 17.54
CA GLU A 59 27.99 11.25 16.71
C GLU A 59 28.19 10.91 15.22
N ASP A 60 29.05 9.92 14.94
CA ASP A 60 29.36 9.50 13.56
C ASP A 60 28.12 9.01 12.80
N VAL A 61 27.19 8.35 13.51
CA VAL A 61 25.92 7.88 12.93
C VAL A 61 25.08 9.08 12.50
N PHE A 62 24.95 10.09 13.37
CA PHE A 62 24.19 11.30 13.05
C PHE A 62 24.79 12.07 11.88
N ILE A 63 26.11 12.25 11.86
CA ILE A 63 26.82 12.92 10.76
C ILE A 63 26.61 12.16 9.45
N THR A 64 26.70 10.84 9.46
CA THR A 64 26.46 10.00 8.28
C THR A 64 25.03 10.18 7.75
N ILE A 65 24.03 10.17 8.64
CA ILE A 65 22.62 10.39 8.27
C ILE A 65 22.44 11.80 7.67
N LEU A 66 22.98 12.83 8.33
CA LEU A 66 22.83 14.23 7.93
C LEU A 66 23.49 14.50 6.57
N VAL A 67 24.75 14.07 6.40
CA VAL A 67 25.49 14.24 5.14
C VAL A 67 24.79 13.51 4.01
N THR A 68 24.32 12.28 4.24
CA THR A 68 23.58 11.51 3.23
C THR A 68 22.30 12.23 2.81
N LYS A 69 21.51 12.74 3.76
CA LYS A 69 20.29 13.53 3.47
C LYS A 69 20.61 14.76 2.63
N ILE A 70 21.68 15.49 2.96
CA ILE A 70 22.12 16.69 2.24
C ILE A 70 22.53 16.32 0.80
N ILE A 71 23.36 15.29 0.62
CA ILE A 71 23.81 14.84 -0.71
C ILE A 71 22.62 14.44 -1.57
N LEU A 72 21.72 13.61 -1.03
CA LEU A 72 20.53 13.15 -1.74
C LEU A 72 19.56 14.29 -2.08
N PHE A 73 19.39 15.25 -1.17
CA PHE A 73 18.59 16.45 -1.43
C PHE A 73 19.15 17.22 -2.63
N PHE A 74 20.44 17.55 -2.62
CA PHE A 74 21.03 18.34 -3.69
C PHE A 74 21.13 17.58 -5.01
N ALA A 75 21.37 16.26 -4.99
CA ALA A 75 21.35 15.43 -6.19
C ALA A 75 19.95 15.39 -6.82
N GLY A 76 18.92 15.11 -6.03
CA GLY A 76 17.53 15.11 -6.50
C GLY A 76 17.07 16.51 -6.95
N PHE A 77 17.40 17.55 -6.17
CA PHE A 77 17.11 18.94 -6.50
C PHE A 77 17.74 19.35 -7.82
N ALA A 78 19.04 19.10 -8.02
CA ALA A 78 19.74 19.48 -9.25
C ALA A 78 19.16 18.75 -10.48
N PHE A 79 18.87 17.45 -10.34
CA PHE A 79 18.24 16.67 -11.41
C PHE A 79 16.86 17.23 -11.79
N VAL A 80 15.98 17.43 -10.82
CA VAL A 80 14.61 17.92 -11.07
C VAL A 80 14.62 19.35 -11.58
N LEU A 81 15.48 20.21 -11.03
CA LEU A 81 15.63 21.58 -11.48
C LEU A 81 16.06 21.60 -12.95
N ALA A 82 17.09 20.83 -13.32
CA ALA A 82 17.55 20.75 -14.70
C ALA A 82 16.46 20.21 -15.64
N LEU A 83 15.77 19.13 -15.24
CA LEU A 83 14.69 18.53 -16.00
C LEU A 83 13.54 19.53 -16.23
N VAL A 84 12.93 20.04 -15.17
CA VAL A 84 11.75 20.91 -15.27
C VAL A 84 12.12 22.22 -15.98
N LEU A 85 13.22 22.85 -15.59
CA LEU A 85 13.61 24.15 -16.15
C LEU A 85 13.91 24.07 -17.65
N ALA A 86 14.60 23.02 -18.10
CA ALA A 86 14.89 22.82 -19.52
C ALA A 86 13.59 22.64 -20.34
N ASN A 87 12.65 21.84 -19.84
CA ASN A 87 11.37 21.61 -20.52
C ASN A 87 10.48 22.87 -20.51
N LEU A 88 10.35 23.56 -19.38
CA LEU A 88 9.57 24.80 -19.31
C LEU A 88 10.17 25.91 -20.18
N PHE A 89 11.50 26.05 -20.21
CA PHE A 89 12.15 27.02 -21.09
C PHE A 89 11.91 26.72 -22.57
N PHE A 90 12.02 25.44 -22.96
CA PHE A 90 11.71 25.00 -24.32
C PHE A 90 10.27 25.34 -24.71
N VAL A 91 9.30 24.99 -23.85
CA VAL A 91 7.87 25.22 -24.09
C VAL A 91 7.58 26.71 -24.14
N ASN A 92 8.05 27.49 -23.17
CA ASN A 92 7.86 28.94 -23.13
C ASN A 92 8.32 29.59 -24.44
N ARG A 93 9.48 29.19 -24.97
CA ARG A 93 10.00 29.70 -26.24
C ARG A 93 9.12 29.34 -27.44
N LYS A 94 8.46 28.17 -27.42
CA LYS A 94 7.64 27.67 -28.54
C LYS A 94 6.18 28.12 -28.47
N THR A 95 5.67 28.46 -27.28
CA THR A 95 4.29 28.92 -27.08
C THR A 95 4.17 30.44 -26.90
N ALA A 96 5.26 31.12 -26.56
CA ALA A 96 5.31 32.59 -26.55
C ALA A 96 5.04 33.11 -27.97
N GLY A 97 4.05 33.99 -28.09
CA GLY A 97 3.67 34.66 -29.33
C GLY A 97 3.40 36.14 -29.09
N PRO A 98 3.03 36.91 -30.13
CA PRO A 98 2.59 38.28 -29.95
C PRO A 98 1.39 38.29 -28.99
N LEU A 99 1.49 39.11 -27.95
CA LEU A 99 0.33 39.44 -27.11
C LEU A 99 -0.57 40.38 -27.91
N ASP A 100 -1.87 40.33 -27.62
CA ASP A 100 -2.86 41.14 -28.31
C ASP A 100 -2.45 42.63 -28.30
N ALA A 101 -2.59 43.28 -29.46
CA ALA A 101 -2.03 44.60 -29.77
C ALA A 101 -2.63 45.76 -28.94
N ILE A 102 -3.47 45.44 -27.96
CA ILE A 102 -4.15 46.38 -27.05
C ILE A 102 -3.25 46.72 -25.83
N LEU A 103 -2.18 45.95 -25.58
CA LEU A 103 -1.27 46.17 -24.46
C LEU A 103 -0.11 47.11 -24.82
N GLU A 104 0.20 48.08 -23.94
CA GLU A 104 1.39 48.93 -24.06
C GLU A 104 2.69 48.10 -24.16
N GLU A 105 3.64 48.56 -24.97
CA GLU A 105 4.92 47.89 -25.22
C GLU A 105 5.73 47.65 -23.93
N ASN A 106 5.63 48.57 -22.97
CA ASN A 106 6.21 48.44 -21.63
C ASN A 106 5.61 47.27 -20.83
N LEU A 107 4.31 47.02 -20.96
CA LEU A 107 3.60 45.95 -20.24
C LEU A 107 3.93 44.57 -20.80
N ILE A 108 4.11 44.47 -22.12
CA ILE A 108 4.57 43.25 -22.82
C ILE A 108 5.95 42.80 -22.29
N GLY A 109 6.87 43.75 -22.09
CA GLY A 109 8.19 43.46 -21.52
C GLY A 109 8.12 42.95 -20.08
N ILE A 110 7.21 43.48 -19.26
CA ILE A 110 7.00 43.04 -17.87
C ILE A 110 6.41 41.62 -17.83
N ILE A 111 5.41 41.32 -18.66
CA ILE A 111 4.76 39.99 -18.71
C ILE A 111 5.77 38.92 -19.12
N LYS A 112 6.61 39.17 -20.13
CA LYS A 112 7.66 38.23 -20.56
C LYS A 112 8.66 37.93 -19.45
N LYS A 113 9.09 38.95 -18.69
CA LYS A 113 9.96 38.77 -17.52
C LYS A 113 9.26 37.98 -16.41
N LEU A 114 8.00 38.29 -16.14
CA LEU A 114 7.20 37.58 -15.14
C LEU A 114 7.05 36.09 -15.49
N LEU A 115 6.82 35.74 -16.76
CA LEU A 115 6.74 34.33 -17.19
C LEU A 115 8.04 33.57 -16.96
N VAL A 116 9.20 34.18 -17.23
CA VAL A 116 10.50 33.57 -16.93
C VAL A 116 10.68 33.38 -15.42
N ILE A 117 10.29 34.38 -14.61
CA ILE A 117 10.32 34.28 -13.15
C ILE A 117 9.42 33.14 -12.67
N VAL A 118 8.21 33.00 -13.23
CA VAL A 118 7.29 31.90 -12.91
C VAL A 118 7.91 30.55 -13.30
N CYS A 119 8.54 30.42 -14.47
CA CYS A 119 9.22 29.19 -14.87
C CYS A 119 10.31 28.79 -13.88
N VAL A 120 11.16 29.74 -13.48
CA VAL A 120 12.24 29.52 -12.50
C VAL A 120 11.65 29.17 -11.13
N LEU A 121 10.64 29.91 -10.67
CA LEU A 121 10.01 29.70 -9.38
C LEU A 121 9.33 28.32 -9.30
N VAL A 122 8.55 27.94 -10.32
CA VAL A 122 7.88 26.63 -10.38
C VAL A 122 8.92 25.51 -10.43
N SER A 123 9.97 25.65 -11.26
CA SER A 123 11.04 24.65 -11.33
C SER A 123 11.76 24.51 -10.00
N PHE A 124 12.04 25.63 -9.32
CA PHE A 124 12.68 25.64 -8.00
C PHE A 124 11.80 24.97 -6.94
N VAL A 125 10.51 25.31 -6.88
CA VAL A 125 9.56 24.72 -5.93
C VAL A 125 9.43 23.21 -6.14
N LEU A 126 9.27 22.77 -7.40
CA LEU A 126 9.21 21.34 -7.72
C LEU A 126 10.52 20.62 -7.38
N ALA A 127 11.66 21.25 -7.65
CA ALA A 127 12.97 20.70 -7.30
C ALA A 127 13.17 20.56 -5.79
N VAL A 128 12.71 21.54 -4.99
CA VAL A 128 12.75 21.44 -3.52
C VAL A 128 11.86 20.29 -3.03
N ILE A 129 10.62 20.20 -3.54
CA ILE A 129 9.67 19.15 -3.12
C ILE A 129 10.21 17.76 -3.49
N LEU A 130 10.52 17.53 -4.77
CA LEU A 130 10.94 16.22 -5.25
C LEU A 130 12.37 15.85 -4.81
N GLY A 131 13.26 16.82 -4.61
CA GLY A 131 14.56 16.61 -3.98
C GLY A 131 14.45 16.21 -2.51
N SER A 132 13.49 16.80 -1.76
CA SER A 132 13.20 16.41 -0.37
C SER A 132 12.69 14.96 -0.27
N VAL A 133 11.93 14.49 -1.26
CA VAL A 133 11.51 13.08 -1.33
C VAL A 133 12.72 12.15 -1.43
N VAL A 134 13.72 12.45 -2.27
CA VAL A 134 14.95 11.64 -2.36
C VAL A 134 15.72 11.67 -1.03
N ALA A 135 15.86 12.85 -0.41
CA ALA A 135 16.51 12.99 0.89
C ALA A 135 15.83 12.18 2.00
N SER A 136 14.50 12.05 1.96
CA SER A 136 13.75 11.22 2.92
C SER A 136 14.08 9.73 2.83
N LYS A 137 14.62 9.27 1.69
CA LYS A 137 15.02 7.88 1.44
C LYS A 137 16.50 7.62 1.73
N TRP A 138 17.11 8.40 2.62
CA TRP A 138 18.49 8.21 3.08
C TRP A 138 18.77 6.80 3.60
N GLU A 139 17.84 6.21 4.36
CA GLU A 139 18.03 4.87 4.94
C GLU A 139 18.07 3.81 3.84
N LEU A 140 17.18 3.95 2.87
CA LEU A 140 17.13 3.08 1.70
C LEU A 140 18.44 3.20 0.89
N PHE A 141 18.96 4.41 0.68
CA PHE A 141 20.26 4.65 0.04
C PHE A 141 21.45 4.05 0.80
N LEU A 142 21.48 4.20 2.13
CA LEU A 142 22.55 3.62 2.96
C LEU A 142 22.53 2.09 2.93
N ARG A 143 21.34 1.48 2.97
CA ARG A 143 21.17 0.03 2.83
C ARG A 143 21.71 -0.50 1.50
N PHE A 144 21.43 0.20 0.40
CA PHE A 144 21.95 -0.15 -0.92
C PHE A 144 23.46 0.04 -1.05
N SER A 145 23.97 1.20 -0.64
CA SER A 145 25.39 1.54 -0.78
C SER A 145 26.30 0.71 0.14
N ASN A 146 25.74 0.19 1.24
CA ASN A 146 26.44 -0.69 2.18
C ASN A 146 25.84 -2.11 2.16
N ALA A 147 25.29 -2.54 1.03
CA ALA A 147 24.67 -3.86 0.91
C ALA A 147 25.70 -4.97 1.18
N ALA A 148 25.30 -5.97 1.96
CA ALA A 148 26.06 -7.18 2.22
C ALA A 148 25.28 -8.41 1.72
N GLY A 149 25.98 -9.38 1.14
CA GLY A 149 25.38 -10.63 0.67
C GLY A 149 24.94 -11.52 1.83
N PHE A 150 23.79 -12.19 1.71
CA PHE A 150 23.38 -13.22 2.66
C PHE A 150 23.98 -14.59 2.31
N GLY A 151 24.42 -14.80 1.07
CA GLY A 151 25.00 -16.06 0.60
C GLY A 151 23.97 -17.12 0.24
N ILE A 152 22.68 -16.75 0.24
CA ILE A 152 21.55 -17.65 -0.01
C ILE A 152 20.81 -17.10 -1.23
N LYS A 153 20.59 -17.98 -2.21
CA LYS A 153 19.96 -17.61 -3.48
C LYS A 153 18.48 -17.93 -3.50
N ASP A 154 17.71 -17.05 -4.10
CA ASP A 154 16.29 -17.26 -4.34
C ASP A 154 16.08 -18.35 -5.42
N PRO A 155 15.09 -19.24 -5.25
CA PRO A 155 14.87 -20.37 -6.14
C PRO A 155 14.08 -20.02 -7.42
N LEU A 156 13.73 -18.76 -7.65
CA LEU A 156 12.94 -18.29 -8.79
C LEU A 156 13.82 -17.62 -9.86
N HIS A 157 14.65 -16.67 -9.45
CA HIS A 157 15.54 -15.88 -10.31
C HIS A 157 17.03 -16.17 -10.06
N GLY A 158 17.40 -16.83 -8.96
CA GLY A 158 18.78 -17.17 -8.64
C GLY A 158 19.62 -16.00 -8.11
N ASN A 159 18.99 -14.91 -7.72
CA ASN A 159 19.64 -13.76 -7.09
C ASN A 159 19.85 -14.03 -5.60
N ASP A 160 20.87 -13.41 -5.00
CA ASP A 160 21.02 -13.44 -3.55
C ASP A 160 19.83 -12.73 -2.88
N ILE A 161 19.41 -13.19 -1.69
CA ILE A 161 18.35 -12.52 -0.91
C ILE A 161 18.70 -11.03 -0.69
N SER A 162 19.98 -10.67 -0.62
CA SER A 162 20.46 -9.29 -0.41
C SER A 162 19.98 -8.34 -1.49
N PHE A 163 19.82 -8.84 -2.73
CA PHE A 163 19.29 -8.07 -3.84
C PHE A 163 17.87 -7.57 -3.54
N TYR A 164 17.00 -8.43 -3.00
CA TYR A 164 15.61 -8.09 -2.73
C TYR A 164 15.44 -7.20 -1.50
N VAL A 165 16.35 -7.29 -0.53
CA VAL A 165 16.32 -6.51 0.72
C VAL A 165 16.95 -5.13 0.54
N PHE A 166 18.06 -5.04 -0.20
CA PHE A 166 18.88 -3.82 -0.26
C PHE A 166 18.84 -3.10 -1.61
N GLU A 167 18.79 -3.81 -2.74
CA GLU A 167 18.93 -3.21 -4.08
C GLU A 167 17.59 -2.93 -4.77
N LEU A 168 16.74 -3.95 -4.87
CA LEU A 168 15.46 -3.88 -5.56
C LEU A 168 14.56 -2.72 -5.07
N PRO A 169 14.47 -2.43 -3.76
CA PRO A 169 13.64 -1.32 -3.30
C PRO A 169 14.14 0.06 -3.76
N ILE A 170 15.45 0.23 -4.04
CA ILE A 170 15.95 1.45 -4.70
C ILE A 170 15.52 1.53 -6.14
N TYR A 171 15.63 0.43 -6.91
CA TYR A 171 15.21 0.45 -8.30
C TYR A 171 13.72 0.76 -8.43
N ALA A 172 12.88 0.17 -7.57
CA ALA A 172 11.45 0.47 -7.48
C ALA A 172 11.19 1.94 -7.10
N PHE A 173 11.90 2.46 -6.08
CA PHE A 173 11.79 3.87 -5.69
C PHE A 173 12.18 4.84 -6.82
N LEU A 174 13.31 4.60 -7.48
CA LEU A 174 13.80 5.44 -8.58
C LEU A 174 12.85 5.41 -9.77
N GLN A 175 12.31 4.24 -10.12
CA GLN A 175 11.32 4.11 -11.18
C GLN A 175 10.07 4.96 -10.89
N GLY A 176 9.50 4.84 -9.68
CA GLY A 176 8.33 5.62 -9.28
C GLY A 176 8.62 7.12 -9.18
N TRP A 177 9.77 7.49 -8.62
CA TRP A 177 10.19 8.89 -8.50
C TRP A 177 10.42 9.55 -9.86
N LEU A 178 11.08 8.86 -10.80
CA LEU A 178 11.27 9.35 -12.17
C LEU A 178 9.93 9.53 -12.90
N LEU A 179 8.98 8.61 -12.71
CA LEU A 179 7.64 8.72 -13.28
C LEU A 179 6.93 9.98 -12.76
N VAL A 180 7.01 10.25 -11.44
CA VAL A 180 6.48 11.48 -10.83
C VAL A 180 7.18 12.73 -11.38
N CYS A 181 8.50 12.71 -11.56
CA CYS A 181 9.25 13.82 -12.13
C CYS A 181 8.79 14.16 -13.56
N VAL A 182 8.63 13.14 -14.41
CA VAL A 182 8.14 13.32 -15.79
C VAL A 182 6.69 13.76 -15.80
N GLY A 183 5.83 13.17 -14.97
CA GLY A 183 4.42 13.57 -14.83
C GLY A 183 4.26 15.02 -14.38
N ALA A 184 4.99 15.44 -13.35
CA ALA A 184 5.00 16.82 -12.87
C ALA A 184 5.51 17.80 -13.95
N THR A 185 6.54 17.40 -14.69
CA THR A 185 7.06 18.19 -15.83
C THR A 185 6.01 18.33 -16.94
N MET A 186 5.25 17.28 -17.23
CA MET A 186 4.18 17.29 -18.22
C MET A 186 3.03 18.22 -17.80
N VAL A 187 2.61 18.15 -16.54
CA VAL A 187 1.59 19.04 -15.97
C VAL A 187 2.05 20.50 -16.00
N ALA A 188 3.28 20.78 -15.53
CA ALA A 188 3.85 22.13 -15.55
C ALA A 188 3.96 22.69 -16.97
N THR A 189 4.33 21.85 -17.94
CA THR A 189 4.37 22.19 -19.37
C THR A 189 3.00 22.58 -19.90
N ILE A 190 1.96 21.79 -19.63
CA ILE A 190 0.59 22.07 -20.07
C ILE A 190 0.07 23.35 -19.42
N ALA A 191 0.31 23.54 -18.11
CA ALA A 191 -0.10 24.73 -17.38
C ALA A 191 0.57 26.01 -17.93
N LEU A 192 1.87 25.95 -18.22
CA LEU A 192 2.60 27.07 -18.80
C LEU A 192 2.16 27.37 -20.23
N ALA A 193 1.88 26.34 -21.04
CA ALA A 193 1.33 26.52 -22.37
C ALA A 193 -0.04 27.19 -22.29
N PHE A 194 -0.94 26.69 -21.43
CA PHE A 194 -2.26 27.28 -21.19
C PHE A 194 -2.15 28.75 -20.79
N LEU A 195 -1.30 29.08 -19.82
CA LEU A 195 -1.03 30.46 -19.39
C LEU A 195 -0.57 31.34 -20.56
N ASN A 196 0.34 30.84 -21.40
CA ASN A 196 0.80 31.57 -22.58
C ASN A 196 -0.34 31.85 -23.59
N PHE A 197 -1.26 30.91 -23.80
CA PHE A 197 -2.42 31.13 -24.69
C PHE A 197 -3.40 32.14 -24.09
N THR A 198 -3.71 32.01 -22.80
CA THR A 198 -4.59 32.95 -22.08
C THR A 198 -4.04 34.37 -22.12
N LEU A 199 -2.74 34.57 -21.88
CA LEU A 199 -2.11 35.89 -21.95
C LEU A 199 -2.11 36.49 -23.36
N ARG A 200 -2.18 35.65 -24.40
CA ARG A 200 -2.28 36.10 -25.80
C ARG A 200 -3.71 36.42 -26.23
N GLY A 201 -4.72 36.17 -25.38
CA GLY A 201 -6.13 36.33 -25.76
C GLY A 201 -6.63 35.29 -26.77
N THR A 202 -5.87 34.21 -27.00
CA THR A 202 -6.21 33.18 -28.00
C THR A 202 -6.70 31.91 -27.32
N ALA A 203 -7.63 31.20 -27.97
CA ALA A 203 -8.10 29.90 -27.48
C ALA A 203 -6.92 28.91 -27.36
N PHE A 204 -6.91 28.12 -26.30
CA PHE A 204 -5.89 27.10 -26.11
C PHE A 204 -5.93 26.08 -27.24
N THR A 205 -4.79 25.89 -27.91
CA THR A 205 -4.66 24.92 -29.00
C THR A 205 -3.40 24.08 -28.82
N LEU A 206 -3.51 22.78 -29.13
CA LEU A 206 -2.39 21.86 -29.06
C LEU A 206 -1.51 21.99 -30.31
N THR A 207 -0.71 23.06 -30.35
CA THR A 207 0.22 23.33 -31.48
C THR A 207 1.15 22.16 -31.74
N SER A 208 1.61 21.98 -32.98
CA SER A 208 2.51 20.88 -33.36
C SER A 208 3.77 20.78 -32.47
N PRO A 209 4.48 21.88 -32.12
CA PRO A 209 5.64 21.80 -31.22
C PRO A 209 5.27 21.34 -29.80
N LEU A 210 4.17 21.85 -29.23
CA LEU A 210 3.70 21.47 -27.89
C LEU A 210 3.26 20.00 -27.87
N ARG A 211 2.48 19.57 -28.87
CA ARG A 211 2.05 18.19 -29.02
C ARG A 211 3.25 17.25 -29.12
N ASN A 212 4.22 17.54 -29.99
CA ASN A 212 5.39 16.68 -30.16
C ASN A 212 6.23 16.61 -28.88
N HIS A 213 6.37 17.73 -28.15
CA HIS A 213 7.06 17.74 -26.86
C HIS A 213 6.36 16.87 -25.81
N LEU A 214 5.03 16.97 -25.70
CA LEU A 214 4.24 16.10 -24.83
C LEU A 214 4.33 14.62 -25.23
N LEU A 215 4.40 14.32 -26.53
CA LEU A 215 4.63 12.95 -27.01
C LEU A 215 6.03 12.44 -26.64
N VAL A 216 7.06 13.29 -26.65
CA VAL A 216 8.40 12.92 -26.18
C VAL A 216 8.38 12.62 -24.68
N LEU A 217 7.81 13.50 -23.85
CA LEU A 217 7.66 13.27 -22.42
C LEU A 217 6.83 12.01 -22.13
N GLY A 218 5.77 11.78 -22.89
CA GLY A 218 4.96 10.56 -22.81
C GLY A 218 5.74 9.30 -23.17
N SER A 219 6.62 9.35 -24.19
CA SER A 219 7.46 8.20 -24.54
C SER A 219 8.45 7.84 -23.43
N ILE A 220 9.02 8.85 -22.75
CA ILE A 220 9.89 8.66 -21.59
C ILE A 220 9.08 8.06 -20.43
N ALA A 221 7.85 8.52 -20.20
CA ALA A 221 6.98 7.95 -19.17
C ALA A 221 6.66 6.47 -19.45
N ILE A 222 6.35 6.10 -20.70
CA ILE A 222 6.13 4.70 -21.10
C ILE A 222 7.39 3.85 -20.91
N LEU A 223 8.57 4.40 -21.20
CA LEU A 223 9.83 3.70 -20.96
C LEU A 223 10.04 3.41 -19.48
N ILE A 224 9.75 4.38 -18.61
CA ILE A 224 9.83 4.22 -17.15
C ILE A 224 8.79 3.21 -16.64
N LEU A 225 7.57 3.21 -17.20
CA LEU A 225 6.55 2.20 -16.87
C LEU A 225 6.96 0.79 -17.34
N SER A 226 7.57 0.69 -18.51
CA SER A 226 8.12 -0.57 -19.05
C SER A 226 9.23 -1.14 -18.16
N ALA A 227 10.12 -0.29 -17.65
CA ALA A 227 11.09 -0.67 -16.63
C ALA A 227 10.41 -1.11 -15.32
N GLY A 228 9.27 -0.51 -14.98
CA GLY A 228 8.39 -0.92 -13.88
C GLY A 228 7.97 -2.38 -14.00
N TYR A 229 7.46 -2.82 -15.16
CA TYR A 229 7.09 -4.23 -15.36
C TYR A 229 8.28 -5.19 -15.23
N TRP A 230 9.50 -4.76 -15.59
CA TRP A 230 10.69 -5.57 -15.35
C TRP A 230 11.00 -5.71 -13.85
N ILE A 231 10.80 -4.64 -13.08
CA ILE A 231 10.91 -4.64 -11.61
C ILE A 231 9.81 -5.51 -10.99
N ASP A 232 8.55 -5.34 -11.40
CA ASP A 232 7.40 -6.11 -10.91
C ASP A 232 7.62 -7.62 -11.09
N ARG A 233 8.26 -8.01 -12.20
CA ARG A 233 8.68 -9.41 -12.45
C ARG A 233 9.61 -9.92 -11.36
N LEU A 234 10.57 -9.12 -10.89
CA LEU A 234 11.48 -9.48 -9.81
C LEU A 234 10.77 -9.46 -8.46
N GLU A 235 9.79 -8.57 -8.27
CA GLU A 235 8.99 -8.47 -7.04
C GLU A 235 8.03 -9.64 -6.82
N LEU A 236 7.79 -10.51 -7.81
CA LEU A 236 6.95 -11.70 -7.66
C LEU A 236 7.39 -12.60 -6.49
N VAL A 237 8.67 -12.57 -6.09
CA VAL A 237 9.14 -13.30 -4.89
C VAL A 237 8.47 -12.83 -3.59
N ARG A 238 7.83 -11.65 -3.58
CA ARG A 238 7.04 -11.05 -2.50
C ARG A 238 5.55 -10.90 -2.86
N SER A 239 5.02 -11.70 -3.78
CA SER A 239 3.61 -11.63 -4.20
C SER A 239 2.65 -11.94 -3.04
N GLU A 240 1.54 -11.21 -2.96
CA GLU A 240 0.47 -11.42 -1.97
C GLU A 240 -0.78 -12.07 -2.58
N HIS A 241 -0.72 -12.50 -3.84
CA HIS A 241 -1.90 -12.89 -4.62
C HIS A 241 -2.29 -14.37 -4.50
N GLY A 242 -1.46 -15.20 -3.86
CA GLY A 242 -1.67 -16.64 -3.74
C GLY A 242 -2.06 -17.07 -2.32
N ILE A 243 -2.07 -18.38 -2.10
CA ILE A 243 -2.31 -19.00 -0.78
C ILE A 243 -1.19 -18.75 0.23
N VAL A 244 -0.01 -18.35 -0.24
CA VAL A 244 1.17 -18.04 0.57
C VAL A 244 1.80 -16.73 0.13
N TYR A 245 2.55 -16.10 1.02
CA TYR A 245 3.37 -14.93 0.69
C TYR A 245 4.57 -15.34 -0.19
N GLY A 246 4.60 -14.89 -1.44
CA GLY A 246 5.60 -15.25 -2.43
C GLY A 246 4.99 -15.80 -3.72
N ALA A 247 5.83 -16.08 -4.72
CA ALA A 247 5.38 -16.49 -6.04
C ALA A 247 4.71 -17.88 -6.03
N ALA A 248 3.41 -17.92 -6.33
CA ALA A 248 2.61 -19.13 -6.53
C ALA A 248 2.68 -19.64 -7.99
N PHE A 249 2.01 -20.76 -8.30
CA PHE A 249 2.07 -21.37 -9.64
C PHE A 249 1.65 -20.39 -10.76
N ALA A 250 0.51 -19.72 -10.60
CA ALA A 250 0.02 -18.76 -11.58
C ALA A 250 0.95 -17.54 -11.72
N ASP A 251 1.63 -17.14 -10.65
CA ASP A 251 2.61 -16.05 -10.70
C ASP A 251 3.82 -16.42 -11.56
N VAL A 252 4.36 -17.63 -11.38
CA VAL A 252 5.53 -18.09 -12.13
C VAL A 252 5.21 -18.39 -13.59
N TYR A 253 4.11 -19.09 -13.87
CA TYR A 253 3.81 -19.55 -15.23
C TYR A 253 2.94 -18.59 -16.04
N ALA A 254 2.26 -17.63 -15.42
CA ALA A 254 1.41 -16.66 -16.10
C ALA A 254 1.86 -15.20 -15.90
N ARG A 255 2.02 -14.73 -14.65
CA ARG A 255 2.38 -13.31 -14.40
C ARG A 255 3.79 -12.97 -14.82
N GLN A 256 4.77 -13.81 -14.49
CA GLN A 256 6.17 -13.58 -14.81
C GLN A 256 6.40 -13.40 -16.34
N PRO A 257 5.89 -14.29 -17.23
CA PRO A 257 6.01 -14.06 -18.67
C PRO A 257 5.16 -12.88 -19.14
N ALA A 258 3.98 -12.63 -18.55
CA ALA A 258 3.17 -11.46 -18.88
C ALA A 258 3.93 -10.15 -18.64
N TYR A 259 4.56 -9.99 -17.48
CA TYR A 259 5.37 -8.80 -17.17
C TYR A 259 6.58 -8.65 -18.11
N LEU A 260 7.22 -9.75 -18.51
CA LEU A 260 8.29 -9.70 -19.52
C LEU A 260 7.78 -9.18 -20.87
N ILE A 261 6.65 -9.71 -21.35
CA ILE A 261 6.03 -9.29 -22.61
C ILE A 261 5.61 -7.82 -22.53
N LEU A 262 4.97 -7.40 -21.43
CA LEU A 262 4.55 -6.01 -21.21
C LEU A 262 5.73 -5.05 -21.15
N SER A 263 6.83 -5.46 -20.51
CA SER A 263 8.07 -4.68 -20.49
C SER A 263 8.61 -4.48 -21.90
N ILE A 264 8.85 -5.56 -22.66
CA ILE A 264 9.38 -5.49 -24.03
C ILE A 264 8.44 -4.70 -24.95
N ALA A 265 7.14 -4.98 -24.91
CA ALA A 265 6.14 -4.25 -25.69
C ALA A 265 6.13 -2.76 -25.33
N GLY A 266 6.26 -2.41 -24.05
CA GLY A 266 6.33 -1.02 -23.59
C GLY A 266 7.57 -0.29 -24.13
N VAL A 267 8.73 -0.94 -24.19
CA VAL A 267 9.93 -0.37 -24.84
C VAL A 267 9.65 -0.08 -26.32
N LEU A 268 9.05 -1.04 -27.04
CA LEU A 268 8.71 -0.86 -28.45
C LEU A 268 7.70 0.28 -28.64
N VAL A 269 6.68 0.38 -27.78
CA VAL A 269 5.71 1.48 -27.81
C VAL A 269 6.38 2.82 -27.53
N SER A 270 7.30 2.91 -26.56
CA SER A 270 8.06 4.12 -26.29
C SER A 270 8.86 4.57 -27.52
N ILE A 271 9.56 3.63 -28.19
CA ILE A 271 10.31 3.91 -29.42
C ILE A 271 9.38 4.39 -30.54
N LEU A 272 8.28 3.69 -30.79
CA LEU A 272 7.30 4.09 -31.81
C LEU A 272 6.66 5.44 -31.51
N MET A 273 6.38 5.72 -30.24
CA MET A 273 5.84 7.00 -29.77
C MET A 273 6.82 8.14 -30.03
N LEU A 274 8.11 7.91 -29.76
CA LEU A 274 9.19 8.86 -30.02
C LEU A 274 9.37 9.11 -31.53
N LEU A 275 9.43 8.04 -32.35
CA LEU A 275 9.53 8.15 -33.81
C LEU A 275 8.32 8.86 -34.41
N GLY A 276 7.11 8.51 -33.99
CA GLY A 276 5.87 9.14 -34.44
C GLY A 276 5.80 10.64 -34.11
N SER A 277 6.42 11.05 -32.99
CA SER A 277 6.52 12.46 -32.59
C SER A 277 7.37 13.26 -33.58
N PHE A 278 8.54 12.74 -33.96
CA PHE A 278 9.41 13.40 -34.94
C PHE A 278 8.82 13.39 -36.36
N LEU A 279 8.06 12.36 -36.72
CA LEU A 279 7.38 12.25 -38.03
C LEU A 279 6.07 13.06 -38.11
N GLY A 280 5.61 13.65 -36.99
CA GLY A 280 4.35 14.39 -36.92
C GLY A 280 3.08 13.52 -37.08
N LYS A 281 3.21 12.19 -37.03
CA LYS A 281 2.13 11.23 -37.23
C LYS A 281 1.55 10.77 -35.89
N VAL A 282 0.62 11.54 -35.34
CA VAL A 282 0.00 11.28 -34.01
C VAL A 282 -0.59 9.88 -33.88
N LYS A 283 -1.18 9.33 -34.95
CA LYS A 283 -1.73 7.96 -34.96
C LYS A 283 -0.65 6.90 -34.71
N VAL A 284 0.55 7.09 -35.25
CA VAL A 284 1.70 6.20 -35.05
C VAL A 284 2.22 6.30 -33.62
N SER A 285 2.11 7.48 -32.99
CA SER A 285 2.51 7.64 -31.58
C SER A 285 1.50 7.09 -30.58
N LEU A 286 0.20 7.35 -30.75
CA LEU A 286 -0.82 7.01 -29.76
C LEU A 286 -1.49 5.65 -30.01
N GLY A 287 -1.53 5.16 -31.24
CA GLY A 287 -2.14 3.87 -31.58
C GLY A 287 -1.52 2.69 -30.81
N PRO A 288 -0.18 2.53 -30.80
CA PRO A 288 0.49 1.46 -30.06
C PRO A 288 0.25 1.54 -28.54
N VAL A 289 0.07 2.75 -27.98
CA VAL A 289 -0.24 2.94 -26.55
C VAL A 289 -1.58 2.30 -26.21
N GLY A 290 -2.60 2.49 -27.03
CA GLY A 290 -3.92 1.87 -26.82
C GLY A 290 -3.85 0.33 -26.82
N ILE A 291 -3.10 -0.25 -27.75
CA ILE A 291 -2.86 -1.70 -27.81
C ILE A 291 -2.15 -2.18 -26.55
N TRP A 292 -1.12 -1.45 -26.11
CA TRP A 292 -0.37 -1.81 -24.91
C TRP A 292 -1.21 -1.73 -23.64
N VAL A 293 -2.09 -0.74 -23.50
CA VAL A 293 -3.06 -0.68 -22.40
C VAL A 293 -4.00 -1.89 -22.40
N ILE A 294 -4.47 -2.32 -23.58
CA ILE A 294 -5.28 -3.55 -23.71
C ILE A 294 -4.46 -4.77 -23.27
N LEU A 295 -3.19 -4.87 -23.70
CA LEU A 295 -2.30 -5.95 -23.29
C LEU A 295 -2.06 -5.96 -21.78
N ILE A 296 -1.94 -4.81 -21.13
CA ILE A 296 -1.77 -4.71 -19.67
C ILE A 296 -2.94 -5.39 -18.96
N ILE A 297 -4.18 -5.10 -19.36
CA ILE A 297 -5.37 -5.71 -18.76
C ILE A 297 -5.42 -7.21 -19.08
N ALA A 298 -5.21 -7.56 -20.35
CA ALA A 298 -5.32 -8.93 -20.84
C ALA A 298 -4.26 -9.86 -20.21
N LEU A 299 -3.00 -9.44 -20.18
CA LEU A 299 -1.88 -10.24 -19.70
C LEU A 299 -1.62 -10.07 -18.19
N GLY A 300 -1.85 -8.88 -17.64
CA GLY A 300 -1.56 -8.58 -16.23
C GLY A 300 -2.65 -9.06 -15.28
N THR A 301 -3.92 -9.07 -15.69
CA THR A 301 -5.05 -9.40 -14.82
C THR A 301 -5.86 -10.60 -15.32
N VAL A 302 -6.26 -10.59 -16.60
CA VAL A 302 -7.14 -11.64 -17.13
C VAL A 302 -6.40 -12.97 -17.25
N TRP A 303 -5.22 -12.97 -17.89
CA TRP A 303 -4.47 -14.20 -18.15
C TRP A 303 -4.08 -14.99 -16.88
N PRO A 304 -3.52 -14.38 -15.83
CA PRO A 304 -3.19 -15.08 -14.59
C PRO A 304 -4.44 -15.63 -13.89
N SER A 305 -5.55 -14.89 -13.95
CA SER A 305 -6.83 -15.34 -13.36
C SER A 305 -7.39 -16.56 -14.10
N VAL A 306 -7.27 -16.59 -15.43
CA VAL A 306 -7.64 -17.77 -16.24
C VAL A 306 -6.76 -18.96 -15.89
N VAL A 307 -5.45 -18.77 -15.76
CA VAL A 307 -4.53 -19.85 -15.36
C VAL A 307 -4.85 -20.35 -13.95
N GLN A 308 -5.16 -19.45 -13.01
CA GLN A 308 -5.58 -19.81 -11.66
C GLN A 308 -6.86 -20.66 -11.70
N GLN A 309 -7.94 -20.12 -12.29
CA GLN A 309 -9.27 -20.75 -12.27
C GLN A 309 -9.33 -22.08 -13.03
N PHE A 310 -8.68 -22.18 -14.18
CA PHE A 310 -8.81 -23.34 -15.06
C PHE A 310 -7.65 -24.33 -14.96
N SER A 311 -6.52 -23.91 -14.40
CA SER A 311 -5.35 -24.78 -14.23
C SER A 311 -5.09 -25.08 -12.77
N VAL A 312 -4.98 -24.06 -11.91
CA VAL A 312 -4.54 -24.23 -10.53
C VAL A 312 -5.67 -24.77 -9.65
N ASP A 313 -6.80 -24.08 -9.57
CA ASP A 313 -7.90 -24.42 -8.65
C ASP A 313 -8.39 -25.89 -8.77
N PRO A 314 -8.45 -26.52 -9.97
CA PRO A 314 -8.85 -27.93 -10.08
C PRO A 314 -7.86 -28.94 -9.48
N ASP A 315 -6.58 -28.58 -9.38
CA ASP A 315 -5.50 -29.45 -8.87
C ASP A 315 -4.48 -28.64 -8.07
N GLU A 316 -5.00 -27.86 -7.12
CA GLU A 316 -4.23 -26.83 -6.40
C GLU A 316 -3.13 -27.47 -5.56
N PHE A 317 -3.43 -28.59 -4.90
CA PHE A 317 -2.47 -29.29 -4.05
C PHE A 317 -1.19 -29.63 -4.81
N VAL A 318 -1.29 -30.29 -5.97
CA VAL A 318 -0.11 -30.72 -6.74
C VAL A 318 0.63 -29.51 -7.31
N LYS A 319 -0.09 -28.51 -7.83
CA LYS A 319 0.52 -27.34 -8.48
C LYS A 319 1.18 -26.39 -7.50
N GLU A 320 0.64 -26.26 -6.29
CA GLU A 320 1.14 -25.32 -5.29
C GLU A 320 2.12 -25.94 -4.30
N THR A 321 2.16 -27.28 -4.14
CA THR A 321 3.05 -27.98 -3.18
C THR A 321 4.47 -27.43 -3.19
N LYS A 322 5.10 -27.33 -4.37
CA LYS A 322 6.48 -26.84 -4.51
C LYS A 322 6.67 -25.40 -4.01
N TYR A 323 5.68 -24.53 -4.20
CA TYR A 323 5.75 -23.12 -3.79
C TYR A 323 5.49 -22.96 -2.29
N ILE A 324 4.57 -23.77 -1.74
CA ILE A 324 4.33 -23.86 -0.30
C ILE A 324 5.59 -24.36 0.42
N GLU A 325 6.23 -25.43 -0.06
CA GLU A 325 7.46 -25.98 0.52
C GLU A 325 8.58 -24.93 0.55
N ARG A 326 8.75 -24.16 -0.54
CA ARG A 326 9.70 -23.05 -0.61
C ARG A 326 9.35 -21.97 0.42
N ASN A 327 8.08 -21.57 0.52
CA ASN A 327 7.65 -20.58 1.49
C ASN A 327 7.94 -21.05 2.93
N ILE A 328 7.62 -22.31 3.26
CA ILE A 328 7.90 -22.88 4.59
C ILE A 328 9.40 -22.86 4.87
N ALA A 329 10.23 -23.32 3.93
CA ALA A 329 11.68 -23.35 4.10
C ALA A 329 12.27 -21.95 4.34
N PHE A 330 11.91 -20.97 3.51
CA PHE A 330 12.41 -19.60 3.67
C PHE A 330 11.83 -18.88 4.90
N THR A 331 10.62 -19.24 5.33
CA THR A 331 10.05 -18.74 6.59
C THR A 331 10.80 -19.31 7.78
N LYS A 332 11.05 -20.63 7.82
CA LYS A 332 11.84 -21.26 8.88
C LYS A 332 13.24 -20.68 8.97
N LEU A 333 13.90 -20.51 7.82
CA LEU A 333 15.21 -19.87 7.73
C LEU A 333 15.17 -18.41 8.24
N GLY A 334 14.22 -17.61 7.76
CA GLY A 334 14.12 -16.18 8.09
C GLY A 334 13.81 -15.91 9.56
N PHE A 335 13.01 -16.76 10.20
CA PHE A 335 12.70 -16.69 11.64
C PHE A 335 13.68 -17.48 12.52
N GLY A 336 14.66 -18.18 11.94
CA GLY A 336 15.61 -19.00 12.70
C GLY A 336 14.98 -20.22 13.38
N LEU A 337 13.86 -20.74 12.85
CA LEU A 337 13.14 -21.87 13.44
C LEU A 337 13.88 -23.21 13.28
N GLU A 338 14.91 -23.27 12.46
CA GLU A 338 15.77 -24.45 12.30
C GLU A 338 16.77 -24.60 13.44
N ALA A 339 16.99 -23.54 14.23
CA ALA A 339 17.90 -23.55 15.38
C ALA A 339 17.20 -23.87 16.71
N ILE A 340 15.98 -24.43 16.66
CA ILE A 340 15.20 -24.79 17.85
C ILE A 340 15.64 -26.17 18.33
N GLU A 341 15.98 -26.28 19.61
CA GLU A 341 16.23 -27.55 20.28
C GLU A 341 14.89 -28.12 20.76
N GLU A 342 14.42 -29.17 20.08
CA GLU A 342 13.21 -29.89 20.49
C GLU A 342 13.56 -30.89 21.59
N THR A 343 13.16 -30.59 22.84
CA THR A 343 13.27 -31.53 23.95
C THR A 343 11.97 -32.30 24.11
N PHE A 344 11.97 -33.57 23.72
CA PHE A 344 10.85 -34.46 23.99
C PHE A 344 10.88 -34.87 25.47
N TYR A 345 9.82 -34.55 26.20
CA TYR A 345 9.63 -35.05 27.56
C TYR A 345 8.85 -36.36 27.47
N GLU A 346 9.55 -37.50 27.45
CA GLU A 346 8.90 -38.78 27.61
C GLU A 346 8.21 -38.81 28.97
N ALA A 347 6.91 -39.14 28.99
CA ALA A 347 6.21 -39.39 30.23
C ALA A 347 6.78 -40.68 30.85
N GLU A 348 7.80 -40.55 31.67
CA GLU A 348 8.40 -41.67 32.40
C GLU A 348 7.45 -42.13 33.50
N GLY A 349 6.95 -43.37 33.38
CA GLY A 349 6.13 -44.02 34.41
C GLY A 349 5.51 -45.33 33.92
N GLU A 350 5.63 -46.40 34.70
CA GLU A 350 4.88 -47.63 34.46
C GLU A 350 3.44 -47.43 34.94
N ILE A 351 2.45 -47.64 34.07
CA ILE A 351 1.03 -47.51 34.42
C ILE A 351 0.63 -48.74 35.25
N THR A 352 0.59 -48.60 36.57
CA THR A 352 0.12 -49.65 37.49
C THR A 352 -1.34 -49.46 37.90
N ALA A 353 -1.97 -50.53 38.39
CA ALA A 353 -3.34 -50.46 38.90
C ALA A 353 -3.45 -49.54 40.11
N GLU A 354 -2.42 -49.52 40.97
CA GLU A 354 -2.30 -48.61 42.11
C GLU A 354 -2.22 -47.15 41.66
N LEU A 355 -1.40 -46.83 40.64
CA LEU A 355 -1.28 -45.48 40.10
C LEU A 355 -2.60 -44.97 39.51
N ILE A 356 -3.34 -45.82 38.81
CA ILE A 356 -4.68 -45.50 38.30
C ILE A 356 -5.64 -45.29 39.46
N GLY A 357 -5.61 -46.16 40.47
CA GLY A 357 -6.47 -46.05 41.65
C GLY A 357 -6.25 -44.76 42.44
N GLU A 358 -4.99 -44.32 42.58
CA GLU A 358 -4.63 -43.06 43.23
C GLU A 358 -5.00 -41.82 42.40
N ASN A 359 -5.17 -41.97 41.08
CA ASN A 359 -5.40 -40.88 40.13
C ASN A 359 -6.72 -41.02 39.35
N ILE A 360 -7.74 -41.66 39.92
CA ILE A 360 -9.00 -41.92 39.22
C ILE A 360 -9.65 -40.65 38.67
N ARG A 361 -9.54 -39.53 39.40
CA ARG A 361 -10.02 -38.21 38.96
C ARG A 361 -9.33 -37.71 37.71
N THR A 362 -8.06 -38.05 37.49
CA THR A 362 -7.35 -37.68 36.25
C THR A 362 -7.87 -38.51 35.09
N VAL A 363 -8.09 -39.82 35.32
CA VAL A 363 -8.61 -40.76 34.31
C VAL A 363 -10.02 -40.38 33.87
N GLU A 364 -10.90 -40.06 34.82
CA GLU A 364 -12.28 -39.63 34.58
C GLU A 364 -12.39 -38.25 33.90
N ASN A 365 -11.27 -37.53 33.75
CA ASN A 365 -11.19 -36.21 33.15
C ASN A 365 -10.23 -36.12 31.95
N ILE A 366 -9.78 -37.26 31.41
CA ILE A 366 -8.96 -37.29 30.19
C ILE A 366 -9.76 -36.68 29.04
N ARG A 367 -9.30 -35.55 28.52
CA ARG A 367 -10.01 -34.86 27.44
C ARG A 367 -9.89 -35.63 26.13
N LEU A 368 -11.00 -36.20 25.68
CA LEU A 368 -11.11 -36.88 24.39
C LEU A 368 -11.52 -35.93 23.25
N TRP A 369 -12.10 -34.77 23.59
CA TRP A 369 -12.51 -33.76 22.62
C TRP A 369 -11.44 -32.70 22.36
N ASP A 370 -11.23 -32.34 21.09
CA ASP A 370 -10.59 -31.08 20.74
C ASP A 370 -11.63 -29.96 20.64
N TYR A 371 -11.26 -28.77 21.11
CA TYR A 371 -12.18 -27.63 21.22
C TYR A 371 -12.63 -27.10 19.84
N LYS A 372 -11.77 -27.13 18.82
CA LYS A 372 -12.10 -26.60 17.48
C LYS A 372 -13.15 -27.45 16.77
N PRO A 373 -13.00 -28.79 16.63
CA PRO A 373 -14.04 -29.64 16.05
C PRO A 373 -15.34 -29.60 16.87
N LEU A 374 -15.26 -29.61 18.19
CA LEU A 374 -16.47 -29.62 19.02
C LEU A 374 -17.27 -28.32 18.89
N THR A 375 -16.60 -27.17 18.77
CA THR A 375 -17.25 -25.88 18.47
C THR A 375 -18.07 -25.96 17.18
N ASN A 376 -17.55 -26.60 16.14
CA ASN A 376 -18.28 -26.79 14.89
C ASN A 376 -19.49 -27.71 15.06
N VAL A 377 -19.36 -28.76 15.88
CA VAL A 377 -20.50 -29.62 16.23
C VAL A 377 -21.58 -28.81 16.95
N TYR A 378 -21.22 -28.00 17.96
CA TYR A 378 -22.17 -27.14 18.68
C TYR A 378 -22.91 -26.17 17.73
N LYS A 379 -22.20 -25.57 16.77
CA LYS A 379 -22.80 -24.73 15.71
C LYS A 379 -23.79 -25.48 14.83
N GLN A 380 -23.63 -26.79 14.65
CA GLN A 380 -24.55 -27.59 13.85
C GLN A 380 -25.78 -28.04 14.62
N ILE A 381 -25.58 -28.59 15.83
CA ILE A 381 -26.65 -29.31 16.53
C ILE A 381 -27.27 -28.53 17.70
N GLN A 382 -26.61 -27.50 18.22
CA GLN A 382 -27.07 -26.72 19.39
C GLN A 382 -27.35 -25.24 19.09
N LEU A 383 -27.28 -24.83 17.82
CA LEU A 383 -27.56 -23.44 17.40
C LEU A 383 -29.03 -23.07 17.57
N ILE A 384 -29.93 -23.93 17.06
CA ILE A 384 -31.40 -23.92 17.19
C ILE A 384 -32.11 -22.72 16.55
N ARG A 385 -31.47 -21.55 16.52
CA ARG A 385 -31.96 -20.31 15.91
C ARG A 385 -30.86 -19.66 15.09
N PRO A 386 -31.18 -19.08 13.92
CA PRO A 386 -30.17 -18.54 13.00
C PRO A 386 -29.49 -17.26 13.49
N TYR A 387 -30.07 -16.56 14.46
CA TYR A 387 -29.52 -15.35 15.07
C TYR A 387 -28.60 -15.62 16.27
N TYR A 388 -28.27 -16.90 16.53
CA TYR A 388 -27.26 -17.27 17.50
C TYR A 388 -26.01 -17.82 16.83
N ASP A 389 -24.92 -17.88 17.57
CA ASP A 389 -23.65 -18.48 17.19
C ASP A 389 -22.91 -18.99 18.43
N PHE A 390 -21.95 -19.88 18.21
CA PHE A 390 -20.95 -20.24 19.22
C PHE A 390 -19.60 -19.76 18.69
N LYS A 391 -18.90 -18.86 19.38
CA LYS A 391 -17.61 -18.35 18.89
C LYS A 391 -16.51 -19.37 19.12
N ASP A 392 -16.44 -19.89 20.34
CA ASP A 392 -15.48 -20.89 20.76
C ASP A 392 -16.10 -21.82 21.83
N ALA A 393 -15.53 -23.00 21.98
CA ALA A 393 -15.82 -23.92 23.07
C ALA A 393 -14.62 -23.94 24.01
N ASP A 394 -14.83 -23.51 25.25
CA ASP A 394 -13.80 -23.46 26.27
C ASP A 394 -13.74 -24.75 27.07
N VAL A 395 -12.54 -25.08 27.52
CA VAL A 395 -12.29 -26.24 28.39
C VAL A 395 -12.22 -25.74 29.82
N ASP A 396 -13.13 -26.22 30.65
CA ASP A 396 -13.26 -25.78 32.04
C ASP A 396 -13.59 -26.94 32.98
N ARG A 397 -13.60 -26.71 34.29
CA ARG A 397 -13.84 -27.74 35.31
C ARG A 397 -14.87 -27.28 36.32
N TYR A 398 -15.87 -28.13 36.55
CA TYR A 398 -16.97 -27.87 37.48
C TYR A 398 -17.17 -29.06 38.42
N THR A 399 -17.77 -28.81 39.58
CA THR A 399 -18.26 -29.88 40.45
C THR A 399 -19.71 -30.20 40.05
N ILE A 400 -19.93 -31.38 39.45
CA ILE A 400 -21.23 -31.85 38.97
C ILE A 400 -21.58 -33.11 39.78
N ASP A 401 -22.72 -33.09 40.47
CA ASP A 401 -23.16 -34.17 41.37
C ASP A 401 -22.14 -34.58 42.44
N GLY A 402 -21.34 -33.62 42.91
CA GLY A 402 -20.31 -33.84 43.93
C GLY A 402 -18.95 -34.30 43.37
N GLU A 403 -18.86 -34.59 42.08
CA GLU A 403 -17.64 -35.01 41.40
C GLU A 403 -17.01 -33.88 40.58
N TYR A 404 -15.68 -33.78 40.62
CA TYR A 404 -14.95 -32.77 39.87
C TYR A 404 -14.77 -33.23 38.42
N ARG A 405 -15.51 -32.61 37.49
CA ARG A 405 -15.55 -32.97 36.08
C ARG A 405 -15.05 -31.86 35.16
N GLN A 406 -14.26 -32.24 34.17
CA GLN A 406 -13.82 -31.41 33.07
C GLN A 406 -14.88 -31.46 31.97
N VAL A 407 -15.25 -30.28 31.50
CA VAL A 407 -16.29 -30.08 30.51
C VAL A 407 -15.77 -29.18 29.40
N LEU A 408 -16.38 -29.31 28.24
CA LEU A 408 -16.32 -28.29 27.20
C LEU A 408 -17.63 -27.54 27.23
N LEU A 409 -17.58 -26.21 27.26
CA LEU A 409 -18.76 -25.38 27.21
C LEU A 409 -18.61 -24.26 26.20
N ALA A 410 -19.72 -23.84 25.62
CA ALA A 410 -19.75 -22.67 24.76
C ALA A 410 -20.97 -21.83 25.11
N ALA A 411 -20.73 -20.52 25.28
CA ALA A 411 -21.81 -19.57 25.42
C ALA A 411 -22.52 -19.38 24.08
N ARG A 412 -23.86 -19.45 24.10
CA ARG A 412 -24.63 -19.18 22.90
C ARG A 412 -24.76 -17.67 22.75
N GLU A 413 -23.98 -17.10 21.85
CA GLU A 413 -23.92 -15.66 21.61
C GLU A 413 -24.88 -15.22 20.51
N VAL A 414 -25.28 -13.96 20.55
CA VAL A 414 -26.14 -13.38 19.51
C VAL A 414 -25.32 -12.97 18.30
N ALA A 415 -25.81 -13.30 17.12
CA ALA A 415 -25.20 -12.98 15.82
C ALA A 415 -26.25 -12.34 14.89
N PRO A 416 -26.67 -11.08 15.14
CA PRO A 416 -27.66 -10.40 14.31
C PRO A 416 -27.25 -10.29 12.84
N GLU A 417 -25.94 -10.32 12.54
CA GLU A 417 -25.36 -10.35 11.20
C GLU A 417 -25.73 -11.60 10.39
N LYS A 418 -26.17 -12.68 11.04
CA LYS A 418 -26.65 -13.90 10.37
C LYS A 418 -28.14 -13.86 10.01
N LEU A 419 -28.86 -12.80 10.40
CA LEU A 419 -30.22 -12.57 9.95
C LEU A 419 -30.25 -12.23 8.46
N LYS A 420 -31.38 -12.48 7.79
CA LYS A 420 -31.62 -11.97 6.43
C LYS A 420 -31.44 -10.45 6.41
N GLU A 421 -30.90 -9.91 5.32
CA GLU A 421 -30.57 -8.48 5.18
C GLU A 421 -31.75 -7.55 5.53
N GLU A 422 -32.97 -7.92 5.09
CA GLU A 422 -34.24 -7.24 5.40
C GLU A 422 -34.54 -7.14 6.92
N ALA A 423 -34.04 -8.10 7.70
CA ALA A 423 -34.23 -8.19 9.15
C ALA A 423 -33.06 -7.57 9.94
N GLN A 424 -32.00 -7.11 9.28
CA GLN A 424 -30.86 -6.42 9.90
C GLN A 424 -31.15 -4.93 10.14
N THR A 425 -32.34 -4.62 10.64
CA THR A 425 -32.72 -3.24 10.98
C THR A 425 -31.96 -2.77 12.22
N TRP A 426 -31.79 -1.46 12.37
CA TRP A 426 -31.17 -0.87 13.56
C TRP A 426 -31.85 -1.34 14.86
N VAL A 427 -33.19 -1.44 14.87
CA VAL A 427 -33.95 -1.95 16.03
C VAL A 427 -33.57 -3.39 16.36
N ASN A 428 -33.46 -4.26 15.36
CA ASN A 428 -33.10 -5.65 15.59
C ASN A 428 -31.66 -5.80 16.08
N GLN A 429 -30.72 -5.03 15.51
CA GLN A 429 -29.30 -5.09 15.91
C GLN A 429 -29.01 -4.42 17.26
N LYS A 430 -29.79 -3.41 17.67
CA LYS A 430 -29.47 -2.58 18.85
C LYS A 430 -30.45 -2.73 20.02
N LEU A 431 -31.68 -3.17 19.78
CA LEU A 431 -32.72 -3.24 20.82
C LEU A 431 -33.28 -4.66 21.04
N PHE A 432 -33.41 -5.47 19.98
CA PHE A 432 -34.02 -6.80 20.08
C PHE A 432 -33.00 -7.91 20.33
N TYR A 433 -32.07 -8.12 19.39
CA TYR A 433 -31.05 -9.17 19.45
C TYR A 433 -29.79 -8.64 20.12
N THR A 434 -29.87 -8.38 21.41
CA THR A 434 -28.79 -7.72 22.16
C THR A 434 -27.89 -8.69 22.92
N HIS A 435 -28.39 -9.87 23.28
CA HIS A 435 -27.66 -10.83 24.10
C HIS A 435 -27.99 -12.27 23.71
N GLY A 436 -27.01 -13.14 23.94
CA GLY A 436 -27.13 -14.58 23.88
C GLY A 436 -27.96 -15.17 25.02
N ILE A 437 -28.56 -16.35 24.84
CA ILE A 437 -29.23 -17.08 25.91
C ILE A 437 -28.83 -18.56 25.90
N GLY A 438 -28.35 -19.01 27.05
CA GLY A 438 -28.00 -20.41 27.30
C GLY A 438 -26.56 -20.74 26.93
N ILE A 439 -26.17 -21.95 27.29
CA ILE A 439 -24.88 -22.55 26.95
C ILE A 439 -25.13 -23.95 26.38
N ALA A 440 -24.19 -24.44 25.60
CA ALA A 440 -24.05 -25.87 25.34
C ALA A 440 -22.87 -26.37 26.17
N MET A 441 -23.04 -27.47 26.90
CA MET A 441 -21.99 -28.03 27.75
C MET A 441 -21.96 -29.55 27.59
N SER A 442 -20.76 -30.09 27.34
CA SER A 442 -20.51 -31.52 27.19
C SER A 442 -19.40 -31.99 28.13
N PRO A 443 -19.47 -33.22 28.65
CA PRO A 443 -18.35 -33.87 29.32
C PRO A 443 -17.15 -34.00 28.38
N ALA A 444 -15.93 -33.90 28.94
CA ALA A 444 -14.69 -34.04 28.18
C ALA A 444 -14.37 -35.49 27.77
N THR A 445 -14.95 -36.47 28.45
CA THR A 445 -14.63 -37.91 28.37
C THR A 445 -15.69 -38.77 27.67
N GLU A 446 -16.92 -38.28 27.52
CA GLU A 446 -18.06 -39.12 27.16
C GLU A 446 -18.62 -38.73 25.79
N PHE A 447 -19.07 -39.73 25.05
CA PHE A 447 -19.66 -39.60 23.72
C PHE A 447 -20.66 -40.72 23.48
N THR A 448 -21.63 -40.49 22.59
CA THR A 448 -22.57 -41.53 22.17
C THR A 448 -21.86 -42.59 21.33
N PRO A 449 -22.39 -43.82 21.18
CA PRO A 449 -21.78 -44.84 20.31
C PRO A 449 -21.52 -44.40 18.87
N GLU A 450 -22.26 -43.39 18.39
CA GLU A 450 -22.11 -42.77 17.07
C GLU A 450 -21.03 -41.67 17.03
N GLY A 451 -20.28 -41.45 18.12
CA GLY A 451 -19.23 -40.45 18.22
C GLY A 451 -19.73 -39.02 18.37
N ARG A 452 -20.95 -38.81 18.92
CA ARG A 452 -21.49 -37.47 19.17
C ARG A 452 -21.29 -37.04 20.62
N PRO A 453 -21.16 -35.73 20.90
CA PRO A 453 -21.11 -35.25 22.27
C PRO A 453 -22.43 -35.52 22.99
N ILE A 454 -22.31 -35.99 24.23
CA ILE A 454 -23.39 -35.94 25.22
C ILE A 454 -23.44 -34.51 25.77
N PHE A 455 -24.57 -34.08 26.33
CA PHE A 455 -24.73 -32.71 26.82
C PHE A 455 -25.29 -32.68 28.24
N PHE A 456 -24.57 -32.02 29.14
CA PHE A 456 -25.07 -31.61 30.45
C PHE A 456 -26.02 -30.41 30.34
N ALA A 457 -25.72 -29.45 29.46
CA ALA A 457 -26.60 -28.33 29.14
C ALA A 457 -26.83 -28.26 27.63
N LYS A 458 -28.10 -28.20 27.22
CA LYS A 458 -28.52 -28.13 25.81
C LYS A 458 -29.88 -27.48 25.63
N ASP A 459 -30.17 -27.18 24.37
CA ASP A 459 -31.47 -26.78 23.83
C ASP A 459 -31.98 -25.38 24.25
N ILE A 460 -33.03 -24.92 23.56
CA ILE A 460 -33.82 -23.72 23.90
C ILE A 460 -35.30 -24.06 23.67
N PRO A 461 -36.16 -24.06 24.72
CA PRO A 461 -35.84 -23.89 26.15
C PRO A 461 -34.86 -24.95 26.68
N ALA A 462 -34.14 -24.65 27.77
CA ALA A 462 -33.10 -25.54 28.30
C ALA A 462 -33.68 -26.92 28.66
N ASN A 463 -33.07 -27.98 28.13
CA ASN A 463 -33.49 -29.38 28.30
C ASN A 463 -32.26 -30.28 28.52
N GLY A 464 -31.42 -29.90 29.49
CA GLY A 464 -30.26 -30.67 29.93
C GLY A 464 -30.32 -30.96 31.43
N GLU A 465 -29.39 -31.77 31.92
CA GLU A 465 -29.19 -32.07 33.34
C GLU A 465 -28.92 -30.79 34.16
N ILE A 466 -28.18 -29.85 33.57
CA ILE A 466 -27.90 -28.54 34.15
C ILE A 466 -28.87 -27.52 33.54
N PRO A 467 -29.86 -27.02 34.31
CA PRO A 467 -30.79 -26.02 33.82
C PRO A 467 -30.08 -24.67 33.68
N VAL A 468 -30.19 -24.06 32.50
CA VAL A 468 -29.60 -22.75 32.23
C VAL A 468 -30.75 -21.79 31.90
N SER A 469 -31.09 -20.93 32.86
CA SER A 469 -32.20 -19.98 32.72
C SER A 469 -31.77 -18.67 32.08
N SER A 470 -32.72 -17.99 31.43
CA SER A 470 -32.54 -16.60 31.01
C SER A 470 -32.47 -15.68 32.23
N PRO A 471 -31.68 -14.59 32.21
CA PRO A 471 -31.59 -13.62 33.30
C PRO A 471 -32.94 -13.00 33.73
N LYS A 472 -33.98 -13.09 32.90
CA LYS A 472 -35.32 -12.56 33.20
C LYS A 472 -36.23 -13.52 33.96
N GLN A 473 -35.82 -14.77 34.21
CA GLN A 473 -36.64 -15.79 34.90
C GLN A 473 -36.20 -16.07 36.34
N SER A 474 -35.20 -15.35 36.86
CA SER A 474 -34.65 -15.52 38.22
C SER A 474 -35.02 -14.37 39.17
N ALA A 475 -36.25 -13.86 39.09
CA ALA A 475 -36.82 -12.90 40.03
C ALA A 475 -38.14 -13.43 40.61
#